data_AF-A0A932UB05-F1
#
_entry.id   AF-A0A932UB05-F1
#
_cell.length_a   1.000
_cell.length_b   1.000
_cell.length_c   1.000
_cell.angle_alpha   90.00
_cell.angle_beta   90.00
_cell.angle_gamma   90.00
#
_symmetry.space_group_name_H-M   'P 1'
#
loop_
_entity.id
_entity.type
_entity.pdbx_description
1 polymer ?
#
loop_
_entity_poly.entity_id
_entity_poly.type
_entity_poly.pdbx_seq_one_letter_code
_entity_poly.pdbx_strand_id
1 'polypeptide(L)'
;MSLTDVLSHRLESMHRELAARGEEDLAQQAAETLALLHGQVVTEPPGGVITVSEAAALLGVKSTFTVKRWIREGQLQGYRSGGRIMVSRASAEQLASSPVVASQRGYEAGRATCFSAFGPDDEDGASNSPTVTTPAGS
;
A
#
# COMPACT_ATOMS: atom_id res chain seq x y z
N MET A 1 -4.53 -10.12 -19.92
CA MET A 1 -3.89 -11.40 -19.58
C MET A 1 -2.75 -11.10 -18.62
N SER A 2 -2.84 -11.57 -17.38
CA SER A 2 -1.73 -11.40 -16.43
C SER A 2 -0.61 -12.41 -16.76
N LEU A 3 0.62 -12.12 -16.34
CA LEU A 3 1.74 -13.06 -16.48
C LEU A 3 1.42 -14.41 -15.82
N THR A 4 0.71 -14.39 -14.69
CA THR A 4 0.28 -15.57 -13.96
C THR A 4 -0.69 -16.43 -14.77
N ASP A 5 -1.64 -15.82 -15.48
CA ASP A 5 -2.56 -16.55 -16.38
C ASP A 5 -1.80 -17.28 -17.49
N VAL A 6 -0.79 -16.63 -18.06
CA VAL A 6 0.04 -17.20 -19.14
C VAL A 6 0.88 -18.38 -18.62
N LEU A 7 1.44 -18.26 -17.41
CA LEU A 7 2.24 -19.31 -16.78
C LEU A 7 1.39 -20.50 -16.35
N SER A 8 0.23 -20.27 -15.75
CA SER A 8 -0.73 -21.33 -15.39
C SER A 8 -1.16 -22.11 -16.62
N HIS A 9 -1.55 -21.42 -17.69
CA HIS A 9 -2.01 -22.09 -18.91
C HIS A 9 -0.90 -22.94 -19.56
N ARG A 10 0.36 -22.47 -19.49
CA ARG A 10 1.51 -23.21 -20.01
C ARG A 10 1.85 -24.44 -19.17
N LEU A 11 1.82 -24.34 -17.84
CA LEU A 11 2.01 -25.47 -16.94
C LEU A 11 0.90 -26.51 -17.08
N GLU A 12 -0.34 -26.09 -17.29
CA GLU A 12 -1.47 -26.99 -17.51
C GLU A 12 -1.36 -27.76 -18.84
N SER A 13 -0.80 -27.13 -19.87
CA SER A 13 -0.47 -27.80 -21.12
C SER A 13 0.64 -28.85 -20.92
N MET A 14 1.70 -28.49 -20.19
CA MET A 14 2.79 -29.42 -19.87
C MET A 14 2.32 -30.60 -19.02
N HIS A 15 1.46 -30.38 -18.01
CA HIS A 15 0.90 -31.45 -17.19
C HIS A 15 0.14 -32.47 -18.04
N ARG A 16 -0.71 -32.01 -18.96
CA ARG A 16 -1.44 -32.89 -19.89
C ARG A 16 -0.52 -33.68 -20.82
N GLU A 17 0.54 -33.05 -21.33
CA GLU A 17 1.53 -33.73 -22.17
C GLU A 17 2.33 -34.79 -21.42
N LEU A 18 2.74 -34.50 -20.18
CA LEU A 18 3.48 -35.43 -19.32
C LEU A 18 2.62 -36.62 -18.90
N ALA A 19 1.36 -36.38 -18.55
CA ALA A 19 0.40 -37.43 -18.23
C ALA A 19 0.13 -38.35 -19.45
N ALA A 20 0.01 -37.77 -20.65
CA ALA A 20 -0.16 -38.56 -21.88
C ALA A 20 1.05 -39.43 -22.24
N ARG A 21 2.24 -39.09 -21.75
CA ARG A 21 3.48 -39.86 -21.92
C ARG A 21 3.71 -40.90 -20.82
N GLY A 22 2.87 -40.94 -19.79
CA GLY A 22 3.01 -41.83 -18.64
C GLY A 22 4.09 -41.39 -17.64
N GLU A 23 4.57 -40.15 -17.72
CA GLU A 23 5.53 -39.58 -16.76
C GLU A 23 4.77 -39.03 -15.54
N GLU A 24 4.17 -39.92 -14.76
CA GLU A 24 3.28 -39.57 -13.64
C GLU A 24 3.95 -38.70 -12.58
N ASP A 25 5.22 -38.96 -12.23
CA ASP A 25 5.96 -38.16 -11.24
C ASP A 25 6.14 -36.70 -11.69
N LEU A 26 6.44 -36.46 -12.97
CA LEU A 26 6.63 -35.12 -13.51
C LEU A 26 5.28 -34.40 -13.69
N ALA A 27 4.25 -35.14 -14.09
CA ALA A 27 2.90 -34.60 -14.14
C ALA A 27 2.44 -34.16 -12.73
N GLN A 28 2.70 -34.98 -11.71
CA GLN A 28 2.37 -34.66 -10.32
C GLN A 28 3.10 -33.39 -9.84
N GLN A 29 4.39 -33.24 -10.13
CA GLN A 29 5.15 -32.01 -9.82
C GLN A 29 4.59 -30.76 -10.52
N ALA A 30 4.14 -30.89 -11.78
CA ALA A 30 3.51 -29.79 -12.49
C ALA A 30 2.15 -29.40 -11.87
N ALA A 31 1.37 -30.38 -11.42
CA ALA A 31 0.10 -30.16 -10.72
C ALA A 31 0.29 -29.49 -9.35
N GLU A 32 1.31 -29.89 -8.58
CA GLU A 32 1.68 -29.25 -7.32
C GLU A 32 2.11 -27.79 -7.55
N THR A 33 2.90 -27.54 -8.59
CA THR A 33 3.31 -26.17 -8.95
C THR A 33 2.12 -25.30 -9.36
N LEU A 34 1.16 -25.87 -10.10
CA LEU A 34 -0.11 -25.23 -10.43
C LEU A 34 -0.93 -24.93 -9.18
N ALA A 35 -1.02 -25.86 -8.23
CA ALA A 35 -1.73 -25.66 -6.97
C ALA A 35 -1.10 -24.55 -6.12
N LEU A 36 0.23 -24.43 -6.12
CA LEU A 36 0.92 -23.31 -5.46
C LEU A 36 0.62 -21.97 -6.13
N LEU A 37 0.65 -21.92 -7.46
CA LEU A 37 0.30 -20.71 -8.22
C LEU A 37 -1.17 -20.32 -8.05
N HIS A 38 -2.08 -21.29 -8.04
CA HIS A 38 -3.51 -21.08 -7.81
C HIS A 38 -3.81 -20.77 -6.34
N GLY A 39 -3.07 -21.33 -5.39
CA GLY A 39 -3.15 -20.98 -3.97
C GLY A 39 -2.70 -19.54 -3.67
N GLN A 40 -1.90 -18.94 -4.57
CA GLN A 40 -1.61 -17.50 -4.52
C GLN A 40 -2.73 -16.63 -5.11
N VAL A 41 -3.80 -17.21 -5.65
CA VAL A 41 -4.97 -16.46 -6.13
C VAL A 41 -5.84 -16.09 -4.93
N VAL A 42 -5.58 -14.88 -4.42
CA VAL A 42 -6.49 -13.97 -3.71
C VAL A 42 -7.60 -14.68 -2.93
N THR A 43 -7.21 -15.44 -1.91
CA THR A 43 -8.12 -15.65 -0.77
C THR A 43 -8.25 -14.29 -0.09
N GLU A 44 -9.47 -13.81 0.10
CA GLU A 44 -9.73 -12.57 0.84
C GLU A 44 -8.94 -12.64 2.16
N PRO A 45 -8.06 -11.68 2.45
CA PRO A 45 -7.11 -11.82 3.54
C PRO A 45 -7.86 -12.05 4.85
N PRO A 46 -7.37 -12.96 5.71
CA PRO A 46 -8.00 -13.21 7.00
C PRO A 46 -8.10 -11.90 7.79
N GLY A 47 -9.31 -11.57 8.26
CA GLY A 47 -9.60 -10.29 8.93
C GLY A 47 -10.03 -9.15 8.00
N GLY A 48 -10.19 -9.42 6.70
CA GLY A 48 -10.73 -8.48 5.72
C GLY A 48 -9.71 -7.44 5.23
N VAL A 49 -10.22 -6.52 4.41
CA VAL A 49 -9.43 -5.43 3.83
C VAL A 49 -9.88 -4.07 4.36
N ILE A 50 -8.93 -3.17 4.56
CA ILE A 50 -9.14 -1.78 4.98
C ILE A 50 -8.62 -0.84 3.90
N THR A 51 -9.11 0.39 3.90
CA THR A 51 -8.62 1.44 3.00
C THR A 51 -7.21 1.89 3.39
N VAL A 52 -6.50 2.55 2.47
CA VAL A 52 -5.17 3.14 2.73
C VAL A 52 -5.21 4.14 3.89
N SER A 53 -6.29 4.91 4.03
CA SER A 53 -6.45 5.88 5.11
C SER A 53 -6.64 5.21 6.46
N GLU A 54 -7.42 4.14 6.53
CA GLU A 54 -7.60 3.34 7.75
C GLU A 54 -6.29 2.63 8.13
N ALA A 55 -5.55 2.11 7.15
CA ALA A 55 -4.23 1.54 7.39
C ALA A 55 -3.25 2.58 7.95
N ALA A 56 -3.29 3.83 7.48
CA ALA A 56 -2.44 4.91 8.02
C ALA A 56 -2.77 5.19 9.50
N ALA A 57 -4.07 5.25 9.84
CA ALA A 57 -4.52 5.42 11.21
C ALA A 57 -4.09 4.25 12.11
N LEU A 58 -4.23 3.01 11.64
CA LEU A 58 -3.82 1.80 12.37
C LEU A 58 -2.31 1.78 12.64
N LEU A 59 -1.51 2.15 11.64
CA LEU A 59 -0.05 2.18 11.73
C LEU A 59 0.47 3.41 12.51
N GLY A 60 -0.40 4.36 12.84
CA GLY A 60 -0.03 5.60 13.54
C GLY A 60 0.85 6.52 12.70
N VAL A 61 0.73 6.48 11.36
CA VAL A 61 1.45 7.36 10.44
C VAL A 61 0.51 8.40 9.85
N LYS A 62 0.99 9.64 9.68
CA LYS A 62 0.14 10.74 9.18
C LYS A 62 -0.08 10.67 7.67
N SER A 63 0.82 10.03 6.93
CA SER A 63 0.83 10.07 5.46
C SER A 63 0.36 8.76 4.83
N THR A 64 -0.71 8.83 4.04
CA THR A 64 -1.17 7.73 3.17
C THR A 64 -0.18 7.41 2.04
N PHE A 65 0.73 8.33 1.72
CA PHE A 65 1.80 8.08 0.75
C PHE A 65 2.83 7.10 1.29
N THR A 66 3.13 7.15 2.59
CA THR A 66 4.01 6.18 3.28
C THR A 66 3.41 4.78 3.20
N VAL A 67 2.11 4.64 3.44
CA VAL A 67 1.40 3.37 3.29
C VAL A 67 1.49 2.85 1.85
N LYS A 68 1.23 3.71 0.84
CA LYS A 68 1.37 3.33 -0.58
C LYS A 68 2.81 2.94 -0.94
N ARG A 69 3.81 3.57 -0.33
CA ARG A 69 5.22 3.22 -0.49
C ARG A 69 5.51 1.84 0.06
N TRP A 70 5.07 1.52 1.28
CA TRP A 70 5.24 0.18 1.88
C TRP A 70 4.55 -0.92 1.07
N ILE A 71 3.41 -0.62 0.44
CA ILE A 71 2.78 -1.55 -0.51
C ILE A 71 3.67 -1.81 -1.72
N ARG A 72 4.27 -0.76 -2.30
CA ARG A 72 5.18 -0.89 -3.45
C ARG A 72 6.47 -1.62 -3.10
N GLU A 73 6.96 -1.43 -1.89
CA GLU A 73 8.17 -2.09 -1.37
C GLU A 73 7.91 -3.52 -0.88
N GLY A 74 6.66 -3.99 -0.93
CA GLY A 74 6.27 -5.34 -0.50
C GLY A 74 6.25 -5.55 1.02
N GLN A 75 6.40 -4.48 1.81
CA GLN A 75 6.32 -4.52 3.27
C GLN A 75 4.89 -4.58 3.80
N LEU A 76 3.92 -4.18 2.97
CA LEU A 76 2.50 -4.20 3.30
C LEU A 76 1.71 -4.84 2.16
N GLN A 77 0.79 -5.74 2.49
CA GLN A 77 0.01 -6.44 1.47
C GLN A 77 -1.17 -5.57 1.00
N GLY A 78 -1.05 -5.04 -0.22
CA GLY A 78 -2.07 -4.22 -0.88
C GLY A 78 -2.78 -4.94 -2.03
N TYR A 79 -4.07 -4.67 -2.18
CA TYR A 79 -4.95 -5.23 -3.19
C TYR A 79 -5.61 -4.11 -3.99
N ARG A 80 -5.90 -4.34 -5.27
CA ARG A 80 -6.76 -3.43 -6.04
C ARG A 80 -8.16 -4.01 -6.12
N SER A 81 -9.14 -3.28 -5.59
CA SER A 81 -10.56 -3.62 -5.69
C SER A 81 -11.35 -2.40 -6.15
N GLY A 82 -12.15 -2.55 -7.21
CA GLY A 82 -12.99 -1.46 -7.74
C GLY A 82 -12.22 -0.17 -8.08
N GLY A 83 -10.97 -0.28 -8.56
CA GLY A 83 -10.11 0.88 -8.87
C GLY A 83 -9.48 1.57 -7.65
N ARG A 84 -9.73 1.08 -6.43
CA ARG A 84 -9.14 1.59 -5.19
C ARG A 84 -8.08 0.62 -4.67
N ILE A 85 -7.09 1.17 -3.97
CA ILE A 85 -6.10 0.37 -3.24
C ILE A 85 -6.68 0.07 -1.86
N MET A 86 -6.72 -1.21 -1.54
CA MET A 86 -7.11 -1.79 -0.26
C MET A 86 -5.88 -2.46 0.37
N VAL A 87 -5.91 -2.66 1.68
CA VAL A 87 -4.79 -3.19 2.47
C VAL A 87 -5.31 -4.33 3.33
N SER A 88 -4.57 -5.44 3.43
CA SER A 88 -4.90 -6.49 4.39
C SER A 88 -4.78 -5.96 5.81
N ARG A 89 -5.85 -6.10 6.62
CA ARG A 89 -5.82 -5.70 8.02
C ARG A 89 -4.74 -6.46 8.79
N ALA A 90 -4.67 -7.79 8.62
CA ALA A 90 -3.68 -8.63 9.29
C ALA A 90 -2.24 -8.22 8.95
N SER A 91 -1.97 -7.88 7.68
CA SER A 91 -0.65 -7.38 7.27
C SER A 91 -0.32 -6.03 7.94
N ALA A 92 -1.30 -5.13 8.08
CA ALA A 92 -1.10 -3.86 8.77
C ALA A 92 -0.83 -4.05 10.27
N GLU A 93 -1.52 -4.97 10.94
CA GLU A 93 -1.29 -5.29 12.36
C GLU A 93 0.10 -5.91 12.60
N GLN A 94 0.53 -6.82 11.72
CA GLN A 94 1.89 -7.36 11.75
C GLN A 94 2.94 -6.26 11.55
N LEU A 95 2.73 -5.39 10.56
CA LEU A 95 3.66 -4.30 10.28
C LEU A 95 3.69 -3.26 11.41
N ALA A 96 2.58 -3.02 12.11
CA ALA A 96 2.53 -2.10 13.26
C ALA A 96 3.52 -2.49 14.37
N SER A 97 3.83 -3.79 14.48
CA SER A 97 4.79 -4.35 15.44
C SER A 97 6.24 -4.33 14.92
N SER A 98 6.47 -3.92 13.67
CA SER A 98 7.78 -3.90 13.03
C SER A 98 8.63 -2.68 13.42
N PRO A 99 9.97 -2.83 13.51
CA PRO A 99 10.89 -1.70 13.71
C PRO A 99 10.79 -0.63 12.61
N VAL A 100 10.32 -0.98 11.41
CA VAL A 100 10.12 -0.02 10.31
C VAL A 100 9.10 1.07 10.71
N VAL A 101 7.98 0.66 11.29
CA VAL A 101 6.92 1.59 11.72
C VAL A 101 7.36 2.37 12.95
N ALA A 102 8.12 1.75 13.86
CA ALA A 102 8.71 2.46 15.00
C ALA A 102 9.64 3.60 14.55
N SER A 103 10.55 3.32 13.61
CA SER A 103 11.45 4.34 13.04
C SER A 103 10.70 5.47 12.34
N GLN A 104 9.68 5.13 11.53
CA GLN A 104 8.86 6.13 10.84
C GLN A 104 8.11 7.04 11.83
N ARG A 105 7.52 6.47 12.88
CA ARG A 105 6.87 7.24 13.95
C ARG A 105 7.85 8.16 14.67
N GLY A 106 9.06 7.68 14.96
CA GLY A 106 10.13 8.50 15.55
C GLY A 106 10.51 9.69 14.66
N TYR A 107 10.66 9.46 13.34
CA TYR A 107 10.93 10.54 12.38
C TYR A 107 9.80 11.56 12.33
N GLU A 108 8.53 11.13 12.26
CA GLU A 108 7.38 12.02 12.23
C GLU A 108 7.21 12.82 13.52
N ALA A 109 7.48 12.20 14.67
CA ALA A 109 7.47 12.86 15.97
C ALA A 109 8.59 13.92 16.05
N GLY A 110 9.82 13.57 15.69
CA GLY A 110 10.95 14.50 15.66
C GLY A 110 10.69 15.68 14.72
N ARG A 111 10.11 15.41 13.54
CA ARG A 111 9.71 16.47 12.61
C ARG A 111 8.67 17.40 13.22
N ALA A 112 7.63 16.85 13.85
CA ALA A 112 6.60 17.66 14.50
C ALA A 112 7.18 18.58 15.58
N THR A 113 8.12 18.07 16.40
CA THR A 113 8.82 18.86 17.43
C THR A 113 9.65 20.00 16.85
N CYS A 114 10.38 19.77 15.75
CA CYS A 114 11.16 20.83 15.11
C CYS A 114 10.26 21.95 14.57
N PHE A 115 9.12 21.61 13.97
CA PHE A 115 8.19 22.60 13.42
C PHE A 115 7.30 23.26 14.49
N SER A 116 7.08 22.64 15.66
CA SER A 116 6.35 23.30 16.75
C SER A 116 7.14 24.45 17.38
N ALA A 117 8.47 24.46 17.25
CA ALA A 117 9.31 25.59 17.68
C ALA A 117 9.13 26.83 16.79
N PHE A 118 8.60 26.66 15.57
CA PHE A 118 8.19 27.71 14.65
C PHE A 118 6.66 27.77 14.61
N GLY A 119 6.02 27.73 15.79
CA GLY A 119 4.57 27.82 15.90
C GLY A 119 4.02 28.95 15.03
N PRO A 120 2.76 28.85 14.57
CA PRO A 120 2.15 29.98 13.87
C PRO A 120 2.33 31.19 14.76
N ASP A 121 3.12 32.16 14.32
CA ASP A 121 3.12 33.47 14.97
C ASP A 121 1.65 33.84 15.10
N ASP A 122 1.17 33.96 16.33
CA ASP A 122 -0.07 34.67 16.64
C ASP A 122 0.15 36.12 16.16
N GLU A 123 0.09 36.36 14.85
CA GLU A 123 -0.03 37.69 14.27
C GLU A 123 -1.45 38.19 14.54
N ASP A 124 -1.71 38.45 15.81
CA ASP A 124 -2.72 39.39 16.25
C ASP A 124 -2.36 40.77 15.67
N GLY A 125 -3.17 41.23 14.71
CA GLY A 125 -3.44 42.65 14.52
C GLY A 125 -2.39 43.46 13.76
N ALA A 126 -2.64 43.65 12.46
CA ALA A 126 -2.98 44.97 11.90
C ALA A 126 -2.86 44.92 10.37
N SER A 127 -3.97 44.63 9.71
CA SER A 127 -4.14 44.85 8.27
C SER A 127 -4.15 46.36 7.99
N ASN A 128 -2.98 47.01 8.01
CA ASN A 128 -2.82 48.36 7.45
C ASN A 128 -2.63 48.25 5.93
N SER A 129 -3.74 48.02 5.23
CA SER A 129 -3.79 48.17 3.78
C SER A 129 -3.72 49.67 3.44
N PRO A 130 -2.69 50.16 2.73
CA PRO A 130 -2.68 51.56 2.28
C PRO A 130 -3.75 51.74 1.19
N THR A 131 -4.79 52.52 1.50
CA THR A 131 -5.77 52.97 0.51
C THR A 131 -5.08 53.92 -0.47
N VAL A 132 -4.83 53.45 -1.69
CA VAL A 132 -4.44 54.33 -2.80
C VAL A 132 -5.67 55.13 -3.22
N THR A 133 -5.69 56.41 -2.86
CA THR A 133 -6.69 57.38 -3.34
C THR A 133 -6.19 57.97 -4.66
N THR A 134 -6.81 57.57 -5.76
CA THR A 134 -6.60 58.16 -7.09
C THR A 134 -7.41 59.44 -7.21
N PRO A 135 -6.82 60.62 -7.49
CA PRO A 135 -7.58 61.82 -7.79
C PRO A 135 -8.07 61.80 -9.25
N ALA A 136 -9.37 62.06 -9.44
CA ALA A 136 -9.97 62.30 -10.75
C ALA A 136 -9.63 63.73 -11.20
N GLY A 137 -8.82 63.85 -12.26
CA GLY A 137 -8.53 65.11 -12.95
C GLY A 137 -9.45 65.30 -14.15
N SER A 138 -10.00 66.51 -14.24
CA SER A 138 -10.95 67.06 -15.22
C SER A 138 -10.46 67.16 -16.66
#